data_AF-A0A0M8SIU3-F1
#
_entry.id   AF-A0A0M8SIU3-F1
#
_cell.length_a   1.000
_cell.length_b   1.000
_cell.length_c   1.000
_cell.angle_alpha   90.00
_cell.angle_beta   90.00
_cell.angle_gamma   90.00
#
_symmetry.space_group_name_H-M   'P 1'
#
loop_
_entity.id
_entity.type
_entity.pdbx_description
1 polymer ?
#
loop_
_entity_poly.entity_id
_entity_poly.type
_entity_poly.pdbx_seq_one_letter_code
_entity_poly.pdbx_strand_id
1 'polypeptide(L)'
;MGTRHSDAGTRALPTQELRAALLALNGTGVPFSIHETGAEGADLLAQWRYLKPSSGSGATRSQVERTLKIWMRLCPRERVVRAMDEQFEVTRAGHPPGRTVARAHGRGPIRGIHKEWTMEKGPDGRRHRVETFSFDSRDLKNPLRTTVLDAGWTWRGVYRM
;
A
#
# COMPACT_ATOMS: atom_id res chain seq x y z
N MET A 1 -1.22 -9.53 7.22
CA MET A 1 -0.10 -9.97 8.08
C MET A 1 -0.16 -11.47 8.28
N GLY A 2 1.00 -12.11 8.22
CA GLY A 2 1.19 -13.54 8.36
C GLY A 2 2.60 -13.88 7.88
N THR A 3 3.25 -14.84 8.51
CA THR A 3 4.53 -15.36 8.02
C THR A 3 4.26 -16.18 6.76
N ARG A 4 5.05 -15.98 5.72
CA ARG A 4 5.00 -16.78 4.50
C ARG A 4 6.42 -17.09 4.07
N HIS A 5 6.65 -18.36 3.84
CA HIS A 5 7.96 -18.90 3.49
C HIS A 5 8.08 -19.01 1.98
N SER A 6 9.31 -18.87 1.48
CA SER A 6 9.65 -19.22 0.11
C SER A 6 9.47 -20.73 -0.11
N ASP A 7 9.35 -21.13 -1.37
CA ASP A 7 9.25 -22.53 -1.73
C ASP A 7 10.48 -23.32 -1.28
N ALA A 8 10.25 -24.58 -0.91
CA ALA A 8 11.33 -25.46 -0.46
C ALA A 8 12.33 -25.69 -1.60
N GLY A 9 13.60 -25.36 -1.36
CA GLY A 9 14.68 -25.51 -2.34
C GLY A 9 15.05 -24.23 -3.09
N THR A 10 14.30 -23.12 -2.95
CA THR A 10 14.69 -21.83 -3.53
C THR A 10 15.92 -21.29 -2.81
N ARG A 11 17.04 -21.14 -3.53
CA ARG A 11 18.27 -20.56 -2.98
C ARG A 11 18.05 -19.08 -2.72
N ALA A 12 18.25 -18.66 -1.46
CA ALA A 12 18.09 -17.27 -1.08
C ALA A 12 19.13 -16.36 -1.76
N LEU A 13 18.65 -15.37 -2.50
CA LEU A 13 19.48 -14.33 -3.13
C LEU A 13 20.27 -13.54 -2.08
N PRO A 14 21.44 -13.00 -2.42
CA PRO A 14 22.14 -12.01 -1.60
C PRO A 14 21.23 -10.82 -1.24
N THR A 15 21.45 -10.22 -0.07
CA THR A 15 20.64 -9.10 0.44
C THR A 15 20.59 -7.92 -0.55
N GLN A 16 21.70 -7.62 -1.21
CA GLN A 16 21.79 -6.53 -2.18
C GLN A 16 20.93 -6.80 -3.43
N GLU A 17 20.89 -8.05 -3.90
CA GLU A 17 20.05 -8.44 -5.04
C GLU A 17 18.57 -8.39 -4.68
N LEU A 18 18.18 -8.90 -3.50
CA LEU A 18 16.80 -8.74 -3.01
C LEU A 18 16.41 -7.27 -2.91
N ARG A 19 17.31 -6.42 -2.38
CA ARG A 19 17.05 -4.99 -2.27
C ARG A 19 16.84 -4.34 -3.63
N ALA A 20 17.71 -4.64 -4.59
CA ALA A 20 17.60 -4.15 -5.96
C ALA A 20 16.29 -4.61 -6.61
N ALA A 21 15.91 -5.88 -6.43
CA ALA A 21 14.65 -6.43 -6.95
C ALA A 21 13.42 -5.72 -6.37
N LEU A 22 13.43 -5.42 -5.06
CA LEU A 22 12.36 -4.64 -4.45
C LEU A 22 12.29 -3.22 -5.02
N LEU A 23 13.42 -2.51 -5.12
CA LEU A 23 13.46 -1.15 -5.67
C LEU A 23 13.05 -1.10 -7.15
N ALA A 24 13.34 -2.16 -7.92
CA ALA A 24 12.97 -2.27 -9.32
C ALA A 24 11.45 -2.28 -9.56
N LEU A 25 10.64 -2.64 -8.54
CA LEU A 25 9.18 -2.58 -8.64
C LEU A 25 8.68 -1.16 -8.98
N ASN A 26 9.39 -0.10 -8.60
CA ASN A 26 9.04 1.27 -8.98
C ASN A 26 8.87 1.47 -10.50
N GLY A 27 9.61 0.72 -11.31
CA GLY A 27 9.57 0.80 -12.78
C GLY A 27 8.48 -0.03 -13.44
N THR A 28 7.66 -0.76 -12.67
CA THR A 28 6.71 -1.75 -13.21
C THR A 28 5.29 -1.21 -13.40
N GLY A 29 5.09 0.10 -13.25
CA GLY A 29 3.77 0.73 -13.36
C GLY A 29 2.86 0.50 -12.14
N VAL A 30 3.41 0.03 -11.03
CA VAL A 30 2.69 -0.10 -9.76
C VAL A 30 2.26 1.28 -9.22
N PRO A 31 1.13 1.37 -8.50
CA PRO A 31 0.57 2.65 -8.04
C PRO A 31 1.27 3.22 -6.79
N PHE A 32 2.41 2.65 -6.40
CA PHE A 32 3.12 2.96 -5.16
C PHE A 32 4.61 3.19 -5.45
N SER A 33 5.31 3.81 -4.51
CA SER A 33 6.76 3.98 -4.57
C SER A 33 7.47 3.27 -3.44
N ILE A 34 8.69 2.82 -3.70
CA ILE A 34 9.60 2.20 -2.74
C ILE A 34 10.89 3.03 -2.71
N HIS A 35 11.40 3.31 -1.52
CA HIS A 35 12.69 3.97 -1.34
C HIS A 35 13.45 3.39 -0.16
N GLU A 36 14.76 3.54 -0.16
CA GLU A 36 15.60 3.24 1.00
C GLU A 36 15.29 4.22 2.14
N THR A 37 15.33 3.70 3.36
CA THR A 37 15.14 4.48 4.57
C THR A 37 15.99 3.88 5.68
N GLY A 38 16.35 4.69 6.69
CA GLY A 38 16.88 4.21 7.97
C GLY A 38 15.93 4.49 9.14
N ALA A 39 14.74 5.03 8.84
CA ALA A 39 13.77 5.40 9.84
C ALA A 39 13.03 4.18 10.40
N GLU A 40 12.64 4.25 11.68
CA GLU A 40 11.86 3.20 12.35
C GLU A 40 12.52 1.81 12.29
N GLY A 41 13.86 1.75 12.13
CA GLY A 41 14.62 0.49 12.03
C GLY A 41 14.37 -0.32 10.75
N ALA A 42 13.72 0.26 9.74
CA ALA A 42 13.52 -0.33 8.43
C ALA A 42 14.66 0.04 7.48
N ASP A 43 14.90 -0.80 6.48
CA ASP A 43 15.83 -0.55 5.37
C ASP A 43 15.10 0.03 4.14
N LEU A 44 13.83 -0.31 3.97
CA LEU A 44 13.00 0.09 2.84
C LEU A 44 11.61 0.53 3.31
N LEU A 45 11.04 1.52 2.64
CA LEU A 45 9.66 1.96 2.82
C LEU A 45 8.94 1.91 1.47
N ALA A 46 7.89 1.09 1.40
CA ALA A 46 6.91 1.15 0.32
C ALA A 46 5.72 2.03 0.74
N GLN A 47 5.34 2.99 -0.10
CA GLN A 47 4.28 3.94 0.19
C GLN A 47 3.29 4.07 -0.97
N TRP A 48 2.00 4.02 -0.64
CA TRP A 48 0.91 4.33 -1.57
C TRP A 48 0.00 5.41 -1.00
N ARG A 49 -0.07 6.56 -1.68
CA ARG A 49 -0.99 7.65 -1.35
C ARG A 49 -2.12 7.70 -2.37
N TYR A 50 -3.35 7.78 -1.89
CA TYR A 50 -4.53 7.91 -2.74
C TYR A 50 -5.56 8.85 -2.11
N LEU A 51 -6.37 9.46 -2.98
CA LEU A 51 -7.51 10.27 -2.58
C LEU A 51 -8.77 9.43 -2.77
N LYS A 52 -9.56 9.28 -1.72
CA LYS A 52 -10.93 8.80 -1.86
C LYS A 52 -11.76 9.86 -2.58
N PRO A 53 -12.76 9.45 -3.37
CA PRO A 53 -13.74 10.39 -3.92
C PRO A 53 -14.34 11.28 -2.84
N SER A 54 -14.61 12.53 -3.20
CA SER A 54 -15.18 13.48 -2.25
C SER A 54 -16.62 13.12 -1.94
N SER A 55 -16.99 13.11 -0.66
CA SER A 55 -18.37 12.92 -0.20
C SER A 55 -19.01 14.27 0.15
N GLY A 56 -20.34 14.36 0.06
CA GLY A 56 -21.10 15.58 0.33
C GLY A 56 -21.08 16.61 -0.81
N SER A 57 -21.76 17.74 -0.61
CA SER A 57 -21.90 18.82 -1.60
C SER A 57 -21.83 20.20 -0.94
N GLY A 58 -21.27 21.20 -1.63
CA GLY A 58 -21.16 22.56 -1.09
C GLY A 58 -20.36 22.61 0.21
N ALA A 59 -20.95 23.17 1.28
CA ALA A 59 -20.30 23.36 2.58
C ALA A 59 -20.01 22.07 3.36
N THR A 60 -20.66 20.95 3.03
CA THR A 60 -20.43 19.64 3.66
C THR A 60 -19.46 18.76 2.87
N ARG A 61 -18.90 19.29 1.78
CA ARG A 61 -17.93 18.56 0.95
C ARG A 61 -16.71 18.20 1.78
N SER A 62 -16.36 16.92 1.77
CA SER A 62 -15.16 16.38 2.40
C SER A 62 -14.41 15.47 1.44
N GLN A 63 -13.10 15.39 1.62
CA GLN A 63 -12.22 14.51 0.86
C GLN A 63 -11.27 13.82 1.82
N VAL A 64 -11.17 12.50 1.70
CA VAL A 64 -10.28 11.71 2.54
C VAL A 64 -9.05 11.33 1.74
N GLU A 65 -7.89 11.76 2.22
CA GLU A 65 -6.60 11.32 1.73
C GLU A 65 -6.10 10.17 2.60
N ARG A 66 -5.66 9.08 1.99
CA ARG A 66 -5.08 7.94 2.69
C ARG A 66 -3.68 7.64 2.19
N THR A 67 -2.80 7.33 3.13
CA THR A 67 -1.45 6.86 2.85
C THR A 67 -1.25 5.52 3.53
N LEU A 68 -0.97 4.48 2.75
CA LEU A 68 -0.47 3.22 3.25
C LEU A 68 1.05 3.18 3.17
N LYS A 69 1.66 2.64 4.20
CA LYS A 69 3.09 2.42 4.32
C LYS A 69 3.35 0.97 4.70
N ILE A 70 4.37 0.38 4.09
CA ILE A 70 4.94 -0.90 4.51
C ILE A 70 6.41 -0.67 4.74
N TRP A 71 6.78 -0.68 6.02
CA TRP A 71 8.15 -0.63 6.47
C TRP A 71 8.73 -2.04 6.33
N MET A 72 9.91 -2.16 5.76
CA MET A 72 10.57 -3.45 5.52
C MET A 72 11.99 -3.42 6.07
N ARG A 73 12.31 -4.39 6.90
CA ARG A 73 13.66 -4.64 7.41
C ARG A 73 14.19 -5.97 6.85
N LEU A 74 15.33 -5.92 6.19
CA LEU A 74 16.03 -7.08 5.66
C LEU A 74 16.89 -7.69 6.76
N CYS A 75 16.68 -8.96 7.09
CA CYS A 75 17.43 -9.69 8.11
C CYS A 75 18.24 -10.81 7.44
N PRO A 76 19.51 -10.57 7.05
CA PRO A 76 20.28 -11.49 6.22
C PRO A 76 20.63 -12.81 6.90
N ARG A 77 20.84 -12.79 8.22
CA ARG A 77 21.19 -13.97 9.01
C ARG A 77 20.05 -15.00 8.99
N GLU A 78 18.82 -14.52 9.13
CA GLU A 78 17.62 -15.36 9.15
C GLU A 78 16.99 -15.55 7.76
N ARG A 79 17.47 -14.83 6.73
CA ARG A 79 16.84 -14.76 5.39
C ARG A 79 15.36 -14.37 5.48
N VAL A 80 15.06 -13.40 6.35
CA VAL A 80 13.70 -12.91 6.61
C VAL A 80 13.60 -11.44 6.26
N VAL A 81 12.50 -11.04 5.63
CA VAL A 81 12.05 -9.65 5.57
C VAL A 81 10.97 -9.44 6.61
N ARG A 82 11.25 -8.63 7.63
CA ARG A 82 10.22 -8.18 8.59
C ARG A 82 9.47 -7.03 7.95
N ALA A 83 8.14 -7.11 7.97
CA ALA A 83 7.28 -6.11 7.35
C ALA A 83 6.22 -5.60 8.33
N MET A 84 6.16 -4.29 8.53
CA MET A 84 5.18 -3.61 9.36
C MET A 84 4.31 -2.72 8.49
N ASP A 85 2.99 -2.93 8.56
CA ASP A 85 2.02 -2.09 7.86
C ASP A 85 1.65 -0.89 8.75
N GLU A 86 1.52 0.28 8.14
CA GLU A 86 1.07 1.51 8.79
C GLU A 86 0.13 2.28 7.85
N GLN A 87 -0.89 2.94 8.41
CA GLN A 87 -1.81 3.79 7.66
C GLN A 87 -1.97 5.15 8.32
N PHE A 88 -2.13 6.16 7.46
CA PHE A 88 -2.53 7.50 7.84
C PHE A 88 -3.71 7.93 6.99
N GLU A 89 -4.72 8.53 7.62
CA GLU A 89 -5.85 9.15 6.94
C GLU A 89 -5.94 10.62 7.36
N VAL A 90 -6.15 11.50 6.38
CA VAL A 90 -6.40 12.92 6.60
C VAL A 90 -7.71 13.26 5.91
N THR A 91 -8.71 13.66 6.69
CA THR A 91 -9.98 14.17 6.15
C THR A 91 -9.88 15.68 6.03
N ARG A 92 -10.12 16.19 4.84
CA ARG A 92 -10.16 17.62 4.52
C ARG A 92 -11.59 18.03 4.17
N ALA A 93 -12.01 19.21 4.57
CA ALA A 93 -13.31 19.78 4.23
C ALA A 93 -13.17 21.17 3.59
N GLY A 94 -14.21 21.58 2.86
CA GLY A 94 -14.33 22.90 2.23
C GLY A 94 -14.34 22.88 0.71
N HIS A 95 -14.49 24.07 0.12
CA HIS A 95 -14.48 24.28 -1.33
C HIS A 95 -13.55 25.44 -1.71
N PRO A 96 -12.30 25.18 -2.16
CA PRO A 96 -11.67 23.86 -2.33
C PRO A 96 -11.30 23.19 -0.99
N PRO A 97 -11.13 21.85 -0.96
CA PRO A 97 -10.82 21.11 0.26
C PRO A 97 -9.39 21.39 0.76
N GLY A 98 -9.25 22.38 1.64
CA GLY A 98 -7.96 22.73 2.25
C GLY A 98 -7.88 22.47 3.76
N ARG A 99 -9.00 22.59 4.48
CA ARG A 99 -9.04 22.54 5.95
C ARG A 99 -9.02 21.10 6.45
N THR A 100 -8.02 20.71 7.22
CA THR A 100 -8.00 19.40 7.90
C THR A 100 -9.05 19.39 9.00
N VAL A 101 -9.95 18.40 8.98
CA VAL A 101 -11.02 18.24 9.98
C VAL A 101 -10.86 16.97 10.81
N ALA A 102 -10.15 15.96 10.30
CA ALA A 102 -9.82 14.76 11.06
C ALA A 102 -8.49 14.15 10.60
N ARG A 103 -7.82 13.46 11.52
CA ARG A 103 -6.65 12.62 11.25
C ARG A 103 -6.84 11.27 11.94
N ALA A 104 -6.51 10.19 11.25
CA ALA A 104 -6.48 8.85 11.81
C ALA A 104 -5.12 8.19 11.50
N HIS A 105 -4.59 7.45 12.47
CA HIS A 105 -3.36 6.70 12.34
C HIS A 105 -3.57 5.29 12.87
N GLY A 106 -2.99 4.30 12.19
CA GLY A 106 -3.09 2.91 12.59
C GLY A 106 -1.86 2.12 12.18
N ARG A 107 -1.45 1.16 13.01
CA ARG A 107 -0.38 0.20 12.73
C ARG A 107 -0.92 -1.23 12.84
N GLY A 108 -0.31 -2.15 12.10
CA GLY A 108 -0.70 -3.56 12.10
C GLY A 108 -1.52 -3.97 10.88
N PRO A 109 -2.17 -5.16 10.87
CA PRO A 109 -2.74 -5.77 9.68
C PRO A 109 -3.79 -4.91 8.97
N ILE A 110 -3.36 -4.11 8.01
CA ILE A 110 -4.29 -3.28 7.22
C ILE A 110 -4.87 -4.14 6.10
N ARG A 111 -6.15 -4.51 6.21
CA ARG A 111 -6.93 -5.02 5.09
C ARG A 111 -7.91 -3.93 4.69
N GLY A 112 -7.77 -3.40 3.48
CA GLY A 112 -8.69 -2.41 2.94
C GLY A 112 -8.98 -2.73 1.49
N ILE A 113 -10.27 -2.92 1.19
CA ILE A 113 -10.80 -2.90 -0.17
C ILE A 113 -11.76 -1.71 -0.22
N HIS A 114 -11.54 -0.79 -1.14
CA HIS A 114 -12.45 0.31 -1.42
C HIS A 114 -12.78 0.30 -2.89
N LYS A 115 -14.05 0.14 -3.21
CA LYS A 115 -14.57 0.27 -4.57
C LYS A 115 -15.69 1.29 -4.56
N GLU A 116 -15.66 2.20 -5.51
CA GLU A 116 -16.71 3.18 -5.71
C GLU A 116 -17.22 3.09 -7.15
N TRP A 117 -18.53 3.28 -7.29
CA TRP A 117 -19.25 3.15 -8.54
C TRP A 117 -20.06 4.43 -8.77
N THR A 118 -19.98 4.98 -9.99
CA THR A 118 -20.85 6.07 -10.44
C THR A 118 -21.85 5.53 -11.44
N MET A 119 -23.05 6.09 -11.44
CA MET A 119 -24.06 5.79 -12.45
C MET A 119 -23.89 6.74 -13.64
N GLU A 120 -23.47 6.22 -14.79
CA GLU A 120 -23.37 6.98 -16.03
C GLU A 120 -24.50 6.58 -16.99
N LYS A 121 -24.92 7.51 -17.85
CA LYS A 121 -25.93 7.24 -18.88
C LYS A 121 -25.21 6.90 -20.18
N GLY A 122 -25.41 5.68 -20.67
CA GLY A 122 -24.83 5.19 -21.91
C GLY A 122 -25.44 5.85 -23.15
N PRO A 123 -24.84 5.66 -24.33
CA PRO A 123 -25.36 6.17 -25.61
C PRO A 123 -26.76 5.63 -25.95
N ASP A 124 -27.11 4.47 -25.40
CA ASP A 124 -28.42 3.82 -25.50
C ASP A 124 -29.47 4.41 -24.53
N GLY A 125 -29.09 5.41 -23.75
CA GLY A 125 -29.94 6.06 -22.75
C GLY A 125 -30.12 5.28 -21.46
N ARG A 126 -29.50 4.09 -21.31
CA ARG A 126 -29.59 3.26 -20.10
C ARG A 126 -28.54 3.70 -19.09
N ARG A 127 -28.81 3.48 -17.80
CA ARG A 127 -27.86 3.76 -16.72
C ARG A 127 -26.96 2.55 -16.50
N HIS A 128 -25.65 2.76 -16.55
CA HIS A 128 -24.64 1.76 -16.27
C HIS A 128 -23.86 2.15 -15.00
N ARG A 129 -23.48 1.16 -14.21
CA ARG A 129 -22.54 1.35 -13.11
C ARG A 129 -21.12 1.32 -13.69
N VAL A 130 -20.39 2.41 -13.53
CA VAL A 130 -18.99 2.54 -13.91
C VAL A 130 -18.14 2.60 -12.64
N GLU A 131 -17.14 1.72 -12.52
CA GLU A 131 -16.20 1.74 -11.40
C GLU A 131 -15.34 3.00 -11.53
N THR A 132 -15.49 3.94 -10.61
CA THR A 132 -14.76 5.23 -10.64
C THR A 132 -13.57 5.26 -9.72
N PHE A 133 -13.50 4.33 -8.77
CA PHE A 133 -12.37 4.19 -7.86
C PHE A 133 -12.23 2.76 -7.39
N SER A 134 -11.02 2.22 -7.49
CA SER A 134 -10.66 0.90 -6.97
C SER A 134 -9.39 1.00 -6.17
N PHE A 135 -9.41 0.45 -4.97
CA PHE A 135 -8.25 0.33 -4.11
C PHE A 135 -8.30 -1.02 -3.42
N ASP A 136 -7.22 -1.77 -3.55
CA ASP A 136 -6.99 -2.96 -2.77
C ASP A 136 -5.60 -2.91 -2.14
N SER A 137 -5.54 -2.97 -0.81
CA SER A 137 -4.26 -3.04 -0.08
C SER A 137 -3.36 -4.22 -0.54
N ARG A 138 -3.94 -5.23 -1.20
CA ARG A 138 -3.21 -6.34 -1.83
C ARG A 138 -2.39 -5.90 -3.02
N ASP A 139 -2.77 -4.85 -3.74
CA ASP A 139 -2.01 -4.34 -4.89
C ASP A 139 -0.67 -3.74 -4.47
N LEU A 140 -0.55 -3.31 -3.22
CA LEU A 140 0.74 -2.94 -2.59
C LEU A 140 1.45 -4.16 -1.99
N LYS A 141 0.73 -4.99 -1.24
CA LYS A 141 1.34 -6.08 -0.46
C LYS A 141 1.83 -7.25 -1.30
N ASN A 142 1.06 -7.62 -2.32
CA ASN A 142 1.35 -8.81 -3.10
C ASN A 142 2.63 -8.67 -3.91
N PRO A 143 2.87 -7.58 -4.68
CA PRO A 143 4.11 -7.45 -5.44
C PRO A 143 5.34 -7.53 -4.53
N LEU A 144 5.35 -6.76 -3.43
CA LEU A 144 6.45 -6.80 -2.45
C LEU A 144 6.68 -8.20 -1.90
N ARG A 145 5.61 -8.90 -1.53
CA ARG A 145 5.74 -10.21 -0.93
C ARG A 145 6.18 -11.26 -1.94
N THR A 146 5.61 -11.25 -3.14
CA THR A 146 6.00 -12.15 -4.22
C THR A 146 7.48 -11.98 -4.53
N THR A 147 7.97 -10.74 -4.69
CA THR A 147 9.41 -10.48 -4.90
C THR A 147 10.30 -11.05 -3.78
N VAL A 148 9.88 -10.93 -2.52
CA VAL A 148 10.63 -11.51 -1.38
C VAL A 148 10.65 -13.04 -1.44
N LEU A 149 9.51 -13.67 -1.72
CA LEU A 149 9.39 -15.13 -1.76
C LEU A 149 10.16 -15.73 -2.94
N ASP A 150 10.05 -15.11 -4.12
CA ASP A 150 10.73 -15.52 -5.35
C ASP A 150 12.26 -15.39 -5.21
N ALA A 151 12.72 -14.42 -4.42
CA ALA A 151 14.13 -14.29 -4.05
C ALA A 151 14.62 -15.35 -3.05
N GLY A 152 13.75 -16.26 -2.59
CA GLY A 152 14.08 -17.28 -1.60
C GLY A 152 14.13 -16.79 -0.15
N TRP A 153 13.49 -15.64 0.16
CA TRP A 153 13.42 -15.10 1.51
C TRP A 153 12.04 -15.31 2.13
N THR A 154 11.99 -15.39 3.46
CA THR A 154 10.74 -15.47 4.20
C THR A 154 10.16 -14.07 4.43
N TRP A 155 8.87 -13.87 4.16
CA TRP A 155 8.15 -12.68 4.58
C TRP A 155 7.57 -12.87 5.98
N ARG A 156 7.85 -11.93 6.89
CA ARG A 156 7.32 -11.97 8.27
C ARG A 156 6.61 -10.66 8.61
N GLY A 157 5.29 -10.73 8.71
CA GLY A 157 4.50 -9.61 9.23
C GLY A 157 4.76 -9.37 10.72
N VAL A 158 5.02 -8.14 11.12
CA VAL A 158 5.29 -7.72 12.51
C VAL A 158 4.44 -6.51 12.89
N TYR A 159 4.17 -6.35 14.19
CA TYR A 159 3.46 -5.16 14.71
C TYR A 159 4.40 -3.98 15.02
N ARG A 160 5.71 -4.27 15.11
CA ARG A 160 6.81 -3.31 15.35
C ARG A 160 8.10 -3.84 14.71
N MET A 161 9.04 -2.96 14.39
CA MET A 161 10.35 -3.33 13.82
C MET A 161 11.39 -3.78 14.85
#